data_AF-A0A3D4XB04-F1
#
_entry.id   AF-A0A3D4XB04-F1
#
_cell.length_a   1.000
_cell.length_b   1.000
_cell.length_c   1.000
_cell.angle_alpha   90.00
_cell.angle_beta   90.00
_cell.angle_gamma   90.00
#
_symmetry.space_group_name_H-M   'P 1'
#
loop_
_entity.id
_entity.type
_entity.pdbx_description
1 polymer ?
#
loop_
_entity_poly.entity_id
_entity_poly.type
_entity_poly.pdbx_seq_one_letter_code
_entity_poly.pdbx_strand_id
1 'polypeptide(L)'
;MEEKIDIWLVGNTGLRNPNRIQEGFKAFANSPYVGRLHGNENEIGFMNFLNDQGIIQNEAGKDASGSHARKWRLMFSKNGFIYPQIRKKDGRQDELGNLDDITPFGRTFLKADTYPAVQECYLRAMSVEQFAMPDGNSYFSPLRWILAIMLELEKRTGSSEITRIEFALWGHTTNPSYSIEEVVNNILDLRIRRKQAPSKRNFDKKEVTERGKYYNKKADNFLDYSDMNMRYLRIPGVLQRKGRGMIIAPAKHILAERLAKSTSNQEPIMIQYKRLCEGAELPTDNVATARALLKDLIKQMKSRQILFDISDLPLDTASEINIARRRLENVLSQTDEIRYAKEQCNQWQEIADYMELLIKGGGKRTYDDDNVIEVPKDETPAYLEWILWRASLAIDHMVNKPYEVRGFKLDSDFLPVSAAGGGKGDLYCEFNDFTILTEVTMSTSSRQEAMEGEPVRRHVSDAVLKYDKPVYGMFIAVKIDTNTAETFRHGIWYARGDIKQRLDIVPLTLAQYREYFMAMFRTGHADPEKLRELILLCETKRDILDAPGWKSYICTAVNEKMQKMEKRYCK
;
A
#
# COMPACT_ATOMS: atom_id res chain seq x y z
N MET A 1 9.48 -25.65 31.56
CA MET A 1 10.10 -25.68 30.22
C MET A 1 10.77 -24.33 30.03
N GLU A 2 12.03 -24.30 29.59
CA GLU A 2 12.67 -23.05 29.16
C GLU A 2 11.85 -22.42 28.04
N GLU A 3 11.60 -21.11 28.13
CA GLU A 3 10.84 -20.38 27.12
C GLU A 3 11.54 -20.52 25.75
N LYS A 4 10.79 -20.96 24.74
CA LYS A 4 11.29 -21.06 23.36
C LYS A 4 10.38 -20.26 22.44
N ILE A 5 10.92 -19.17 21.91
CA ILE A 5 10.21 -18.28 20.99
C ILE A 5 10.18 -18.91 19.60
N ASP A 6 9.01 -18.87 18.97
CA ASP A 6 8.87 -18.98 17.51
C ASP A 6 8.06 -17.79 17.00
N ILE A 7 8.59 -17.11 15.98
CA ILE A 7 7.95 -15.93 15.40
C ILE A 7 6.99 -16.40 14.31
N TRP A 8 5.69 -16.21 14.53
CA TRP A 8 4.69 -16.55 13.53
C TRP A 8 4.75 -15.59 12.33
N LEU A 9 4.43 -16.09 11.14
CA LEU A 9 4.47 -15.35 9.88
C LEU A 9 3.12 -15.38 9.19
N VAL A 10 2.39 -14.27 9.30
CA VAL A 10 1.13 -14.08 8.56
C VAL A 10 1.37 -13.73 7.09
N GLY A 11 2.54 -13.17 6.77
CA GLY A 11 2.97 -12.81 5.43
C GLY A 11 4.24 -13.51 4.97
N ASN A 12 4.82 -13.02 3.87
CA ASN A 12 6.12 -13.44 3.36
C ASN A 12 7.04 -12.25 3.09
N THR A 13 8.32 -12.34 3.46
CA THR A 13 9.28 -11.22 3.32
C THR A 13 9.64 -10.88 1.88
N GLY A 14 9.34 -11.77 0.91
CA GLY A 14 9.43 -11.49 -0.52
C GLY A 14 8.11 -11.05 -1.18
N LEU A 15 7.03 -10.94 -0.40
CA LEU A 15 5.78 -10.28 -0.78
C LEU A 15 5.30 -9.45 0.40
N ARG A 16 6.08 -8.43 0.77
CA ARG A 16 5.87 -7.65 2.01
C ARG A 16 4.60 -6.84 2.00
N ASN A 17 4.20 -6.36 0.83
CA ASN A 17 2.98 -5.60 0.64
C ASN A 17 1.82 -6.55 0.27
N PRO A 18 0.91 -6.86 1.20
CA PRO A 18 -0.18 -7.81 0.97
C PRO A 18 -1.16 -7.33 -0.11
N ASN A 19 -1.23 -6.04 -0.39
CA ASN A 19 -2.18 -5.55 -1.36
C ASN A 19 -1.88 -5.98 -2.80
N ARG A 20 -0.60 -6.26 -3.11
CA ARG A 20 -0.17 -6.80 -4.41
C ARG A 20 -0.76 -8.19 -4.69
N ILE A 21 -1.21 -8.91 -3.65
CA ILE A 21 -1.83 -10.23 -3.78
C ILE A 21 -3.07 -10.15 -4.69
N GLN A 22 -3.85 -9.05 -4.66
CA GLN A 22 -5.05 -8.95 -5.51
C GLN A 22 -4.69 -8.98 -7.00
N GLU A 23 -3.70 -8.20 -7.42
CA GLU A 23 -3.26 -8.13 -8.82
C GLU A 23 -2.65 -9.44 -9.28
N GLY A 24 -1.73 -10.02 -8.50
CA GLY A 24 -1.15 -11.32 -8.86
C GLY A 24 -2.15 -12.47 -8.81
N PHE A 25 -3.18 -12.40 -7.95
CA PHE A 25 -4.23 -13.41 -7.94
C PHE A 25 -5.16 -13.28 -9.15
N LYS A 26 -5.49 -12.06 -9.59
CA LYS A 26 -6.20 -11.84 -10.87
C LYS A 26 -5.40 -12.35 -12.06
N ALA A 27 -4.08 -12.12 -12.09
CA ALA A 27 -3.21 -12.65 -13.12
C ALA A 27 -3.17 -14.18 -13.10
N PHE A 28 -3.02 -14.79 -11.92
CA PHE A 28 -3.09 -16.23 -11.74
C PHE A 28 -4.41 -16.82 -12.27
N ALA A 29 -5.55 -16.21 -11.92
CA ALA A 29 -6.87 -16.68 -12.32
C ALA A 29 -7.11 -16.65 -13.84
N ASN A 30 -6.37 -15.80 -14.56
CA ASN A 30 -6.40 -15.71 -16.03
C ASN A 30 -5.22 -16.44 -16.69
N SER A 31 -4.41 -17.15 -15.91
CA SER A 31 -3.21 -17.85 -16.41
C SER A 31 -3.50 -19.32 -16.68
N PRO A 32 -2.67 -20.00 -17.51
CA PRO A 32 -2.79 -21.44 -17.68
C PRO A 32 -2.42 -22.22 -16.42
N TYR A 33 -1.86 -21.61 -15.38
CA TYR A 33 -1.30 -22.31 -14.21
C TYR A 33 -2.32 -22.67 -13.12
N VAL A 34 -3.59 -22.32 -13.28
CA VAL A 34 -4.67 -22.71 -12.35
C VAL A 34 -4.69 -24.24 -12.18
N GLY A 35 -4.70 -24.72 -10.93
CA GLY A 35 -4.71 -26.15 -10.60
C GLY A 35 -3.37 -26.87 -10.77
N ARG A 36 -2.29 -26.17 -11.16
CA ARG A 36 -0.99 -26.80 -11.46
C ARG A 36 0.21 -25.90 -11.15
N LEU A 37 0.20 -25.19 -10.02
CA LEU A 37 1.32 -24.32 -9.63
C LEU A 37 2.53 -25.08 -9.07
N HIS A 38 2.38 -26.35 -8.73
CA HIS A 38 3.48 -27.18 -8.27
C HIS A 38 4.31 -27.74 -9.42
N GLY A 39 5.61 -27.92 -9.16
CA GLY A 39 6.59 -28.44 -10.12
C GLY A 39 7.47 -27.33 -10.69
N ASN A 40 8.75 -27.64 -10.90
CA ASN A 40 9.77 -26.65 -11.29
C ASN A 40 9.40 -25.90 -12.57
N GLU A 41 8.91 -26.60 -13.58
CA GLU A 41 8.47 -26.01 -14.86
C GLU A 41 7.32 -25.03 -14.67
N ASN A 42 6.30 -25.41 -13.90
CA ASN A 42 5.14 -24.55 -13.64
C ASN A 42 5.51 -23.35 -12.74
N GLU A 43 6.37 -23.54 -11.75
CA GLU A 43 6.85 -22.45 -10.88
C GLU A 43 7.67 -21.42 -11.68
N ILE A 44 8.56 -21.87 -12.57
CA ILE A 44 9.33 -20.97 -13.46
C ILE A 44 8.38 -20.31 -14.47
N GLY A 45 7.48 -21.08 -15.08
CA GLY A 45 6.52 -20.58 -16.05
C GLY A 45 5.61 -19.50 -15.47
N PHE A 46 5.05 -19.73 -14.26
CA PHE A 46 4.20 -18.75 -13.59
C PHE A 46 4.99 -17.52 -13.16
N MET A 47 6.23 -17.68 -12.71
CA MET A 47 7.12 -16.55 -12.41
C MET A 47 7.35 -15.68 -13.65
N ASN A 48 7.67 -16.29 -14.80
CA ASN A 48 7.85 -15.57 -16.05
C ASN A 48 6.55 -14.86 -16.47
N PHE A 49 5.41 -15.53 -16.35
CA PHE A 49 4.11 -14.93 -16.60
C PHE A 49 3.85 -13.69 -15.71
N LEU A 50 4.14 -13.77 -14.41
CA LEU A 50 4.01 -12.60 -13.52
C LEU A 50 4.97 -11.46 -13.91
N ASN A 51 6.16 -11.79 -14.41
CA ASN A 51 7.13 -10.81 -14.88
C ASN A 51 6.66 -10.12 -16.17
N ASP A 52 6.11 -10.90 -17.11
CA ASP A 52 5.58 -10.42 -18.38
C ASP A 52 4.34 -9.54 -18.18
N GLN A 53 3.53 -9.84 -17.16
CA GLN A 53 2.41 -8.99 -16.72
C GLN A 53 2.85 -7.75 -15.92
N GLY A 54 4.16 -7.55 -15.70
CA GLY A 54 4.69 -6.43 -14.92
C GLY A 54 4.43 -6.49 -13.41
N ILE A 55 3.92 -7.62 -12.91
CA ILE A 55 3.53 -7.80 -11.49
C ILE A 55 4.75 -8.03 -10.62
N ILE A 56 5.79 -8.67 -11.17
CA ILE A 56 7.11 -8.78 -10.53
C ILE A 56 8.18 -8.24 -11.48
N GLN A 57 9.34 -7.89 -10.93
CA GLN A 57 10.53 -7.55 -11.70
C GLN A 57 11.62 -8.59 -11.42
N ASN A 58 11.74 -9.57 -12.31
CA ASN A 58 12.81 -10.56 -12.28
C ASN A 58 13.78 -10.27 -13.43
N GLU A 59 14.87 -9.54 -13.15
CA GLU A 59 15.95 -9.37 -14.13
C GLU A 59 16.57 -10.73 -14.45
N ALA A 60 17.01 -10.91 -15.70
CA ALA A 60 17.66 -12.14 -16.14
C ALA A 60 18.81 -12.52 -15.19
N GLY A 61 18.69 -13.69 -14.54
CA GLY A 61 19.67 -14.21 -13.58
C GLY A 61 19.40 -13.90 -12.09
N LYS A 62 18.40 -13.07 -11.72
CA LYS A 62 18.08 -12.80 -10.30
C LYS A 62 17.34 -13.95 -9.61
N ASP A 63 16.34 -14.57 -10.24
CA ASP A 63 15.70 -15.79 -9.78
C ASP A 63 15.49 -16.76 -10.95
N ALA A 64 16.27 -17.84 -10.95
CA ALA A 64 16.15 -18.94 -11.91
C ALA A 64 15.38 -20.15 -11.34
N SER A 65 14.92 -20.06 -10.10
CA SER A 65 14.43 -21.19 -9.29
C SER A 65 12.92 -21.18 -9.04
N GLY A 66 12.18 -20.24 -9.64
CA GLY A 66 10.75 -20.06 -9.37
C GLY A 66 10.45 -19.65 -7.92
N SER A 67 11.40 -19.07 -7.19
CA SER A 67 11.22 -18.68 -5.78
C SER A 67 10.10 -17.65 -5.61
N HIS A 68 9.98 -16.71 -6.55
CA HIS A 68 8.85 -15.77 -6.56
C HIS A 68 7.51 -16.52 -6.65
N ALA A 69 7.33 -17.40 -7.63
CA ALA A 69 6.09 -18.17 -7.78
C ALA A 69 5.70 -18.94 -6.51
N ARG A 70 6.67 -19.57 -5.84
CA ARG A 70 6.43 -20.26 -4.56
C ARG A 70 5.92 -19.34 -3.46
N LYS A 71 6.43 -18.11 -3.37
CA LYS A 71 5.98 -17.11 -2.40
C LYS A 71 4.56 -16.63 -2.69
N TRP A 72 4.22 -16.40 -3.96
CA TRP A 72 2.87 -16.04 -4.38
C TRP A 72 1.87 -17.17 -4.10
N ARG A 73 2.20 -18.41 -4.50
CA ARG A 73 1.39 -19.60 -4.18
C ARG A 73 1.14 -19.72 -2.68
N LEU A 74 2.19 -19.61 -1.86
CA LEU A 74 2.06 -19.65 -0.40
C LEU A 74 1.04 -18.61 0.10
N MET A 75 1.08 -17.39 -0.44
CA MET A 75 0.15 -16.34 -0.03
C MET A 75 -1.28 -16.56 -0.53
N PHE A 76 -1.47 -17.13 -1.72
CA PHE A 76 -2.81 -17.54 -2.18
C PHE A 76 -3.39 -18.63 -1.28
N SER A 77 -2.60 -19.64 -0.94
CA SER A 77 -3.02 -20.74 -0.06
C SER A 77 -3.30 -20.28 1.36
N LYS A 78 -2.42 -19.47 1.97
CA LYS A 78 -2.61 -18.95 3.34
C LYS A 78 -3.88 -18.11 3.50
N ASN A 79 -4.31 -17.43 2.43
CA ASN A 79 -5.53 -16.63 2.43
C ASN A 79 -6.77 -17.40 1.94
N GLY A 80 -6.64 -18.69 1.61
CA GLY A 80 -7.78 -19.51 1.18
C GLY A 80 -8.24 -19.27 -0.25
N PHE A 81 -7.48 -18.54 -1.06
CA PHE A 81 -7.88 -18.18 -2.43
C PHE A 81 -7.69 -19.35 -3.41
N ILE A 82 -6.74 -20.23 -3.11
CA ILE A 82 -6.57 -21.54 -3.77
C ILE A 82 -6.59 -22.64 -2.72
N TYR A 83 -6.96 -23.85 -3.13
CA TYR A 83 -6.89 -25.00 -2.26
C TYR A 83 -5.43 -25.30 -1.88
N PRO A 84 -5.09 -25.30 -0.58
CA PRO A 84 -3.73 -25.56 -0.11
C PRO A 84 -3.37 -27.04 -0.27
N GLN A 85 -2.06 -27.31 -0.23
CA GLN A 85 -1.55 -28.67 -0.12
C GLN A 85 -1.80 -29.23 1.28
N ILE A 86 -2.52 -30.35 1.36
CA ILE A 86 -2.80 -31.04 2.61
C ILE A 86 -1.69 -32.03 2.95
N ARG A 87 -1.23 -32.03 4.20
CA ARG A 87 -0.30 -33.06 4.68
C ARG A 87 -1.09 -34.33 4.99
N LYS A 88 -0.49 -35.49 4.71
CA LYS A 88 -1.12 -36.81 4.94
C LYS A 88 -1.68 -37.00 6.37
N LYS A 89 -1.05 -36.38 7.37
CA LYS A 89 -1.48 -36.46 8.77
C LYS A 89 -2.72 -35.61 9.09
N ASP A 90 -2.99 -34.60 8.26
CA ASP A 90 -4.03 -33.60 8.51
C ASP A 90 -5.35 -34.02 7.83
N GLY A 91 -5.28 -34.73 6.69
CA GLY A 91 -6.47 -35.25 5.98
C GLY A 91 -6.17 -35.67 4.54
N ARG A 92 -7.22 -35.85 3.73
CA ARG A 92 -7.10 -36.13 2.29
C ARG A 92 -7.36 -34.87 1.45
N GLN A 93 -6.63 -34.72 0.35
CA GLN A 93 -6.75 -33.56 -0.53
C GLN A 93 -8.14 -33.45 -1.16
N ASP A 94 -8.71 -34.56 -1.60
CA ASP A 94 -10.01 -34.60 -2.27
C ASP A 94 -11.20 -34.27 -1.37
N GLU A 95 -11.03 -34.32 -0.04
CA GLU A 95 -12.03 -33.86 0.93
C GLU A 95 -12.09 -32.33 1.04
N LEU A 96 -11.08 -31.61 0.54
CA LEU A 96 -11.03 -30.16 0.54
C LEU A 96 -11.27 -29.61 -0.88
N GLY A 97 -10.54 -30.14 -1.86
CA GLY A 97 -10.59 -29.70 -3.25
C GLY A 97 -9.29 -29.99 -3.99
N ASN A 98 -9.32 -29.86 -5.31
CA ASN A 98 -8.14 -30.07 -6.16
C ASN A 98 -7.04 -29.05 -5.81
N LEU A 99 -5.81 -29.54 -5.65
CA LEU A 99 -4.67 -28.70 -5.32
C LEU A 99 -4.50 -27.53 -6.30
N ASP A 100 -4.23 -26.34 -5.78
CA ASP A 100 -4.03 -25.10 -6.54
C ASP A 100 -5.25 -24.59 -7.34
N ASP A 101 -6.40 -25.27 -7.30
CA ASP A 101 -7.63 -24.75 -7.92
C ASP A 101 -8.17 -23.55 -7.12
N ILE A 102 -8.83 -22.63 -7.82
CA ILE A 102 -9.49 -21.47 -7.22
C ILE A 102 -10.68 -21.94 -6.37
N THR A 103 -10.66 -21.58 -5.10
CA THR A 103 -11.73 -21.91 -4.14
C THR A 103 -12.98 -21.06 -4.36
N PRO A 104 -14.13 -21.43 -3.77
CA PRO A 104 -15.29 -20.54 -3.70
C PRO A 104 -14.93 -19.16 -3.15
N PHE A 105 -14.13 -19.11 -2.08
CA PHE A 105 -13.68 -17.87 -1.48
C PHE A 105 -12.75 -17.05 -2.39
N GLY A 106 -11.86 -17.71 -3.14
CA GLY A 106 -11.03 -17.08 -4.16
C GLY A 106 -11.88 -16.40 -5.24
N ARG A 107 -13.00 -17.01 -5.66
CA ARG A 107 -13.93 -16.38 -6.61
C ARG A 107 -14.61 -15.15 -6.01
N THR A 108 -14.98 -15.19 -4.73
CA THR A 108 -15.50 -14.01 -4.01
C THR A 108 -14.46 -12.89 -3.98
N PHE A 109 -13.20 -13.22 -3.69
CA PHE A 109 -12.11 -12.25 -3.68
C PHE A 109 -11.85 -11.61 -5.04
N LEU A 110 -11.98 -12.36 -6.15
CA LEU A 110 -11.87 -11.82 -7.52
C LEU A 110 -12.99 -10.84 -7.87
N LYS A 111 -14.19 -11.05 -7.32
CA LYS A 111 -15.36 -10.17 -7.51
C LYS A 111 -15.32 -8.91 -6.63
N ALA A 112 -14.46 -8.86 -5.62
CA ALA A 112 -14.30 -7.68 -4.77
C ALA A 112 -13.66 -6.52 -5.55
N ASP A 113 -14.48 -5.51 -5.85
CA ASP A 113 -14.13 -4.35 -6.69
C ASP A 113 -13.85 -3.08 -5.88
N THR A 114 -14.32 -2.99 -4.64
CA THR A 114 -14.02 -1.90 -3.71
C THR A 114 -12.95 -2.27 -2.69
N TYR A 115 -12.18 -1.30 -2.21
CA TYR A 115 -11.16 -1.53 -1.18
C TYR A 115 -11.74 -2.12 0.13
N PRO A 116 -12.86 -1.61 0.68
CA PRO A 116 -13.50 -2.24 1.85
C PRO A 116 -13.90 -3.70 1.63
N ALA A 117 -14.39 -4.09 0.44
CA ALA A 117 -14.73 -5.48 0.13
C ALA A 117 -13.48 -6.39 0.11
N VAL A 118 -12.37 -5.87 -0.42
CA VAL A 118 -11.07 -6.55 -0.39
C VAL A 118 -10.57 -6.73 1.05
N GLN A 119 -10.66 -5.67 1.87
CA GLN A 119 -10.30 -5.74 3.30
C GLN A 119 -11.12 -6.80 4.05
N GLU A 120 -12.43 -6.88 3.78
CA GLU A 120 -13.31 -7.88 4.39
C GLU A 120 -12.87 -9.31 4.06
N CYS A 121 -12.42 -9.57 2.82
CA CYS A 121 -11.88 -10.87 2.45
C CYS A 121 -10.61 -11.21 3.27
N TYR A 122 -9.67 -10.27 3.41
CA TYR A 122 -8.52 -10.52 4.29
C TYR A 122 -8.93 -10.73 5.75
N LEU A 123 -9.95 -10.00 6.22
CA LEU A 123 -10.47 -10.18 7.58
C LEU A 123 -11.03 -11.58 7.80
N ARG A 124 -11.79 -12.12 6.85
CA ARG A 124 -12.30 -13.51 6.86
C ARG A 124 -11.13 -14.49 6.93
N ALA A 125 -10.17 -14.38 6.02
CA ALA A 125 -9.02 -15.28 5.95
C ALA A 125 -8.17 -15.27 7.24
N MET A 126 -7.83 -14.08 7.74
CA MET A 126 -6.96 -13.91 8.89
C MET A 126 -7.65 -14.24 10.23
N SER A 127 -8.98 -14.26 10.26
CA SER A 127 -9.74 -14.68 11.44
C SER A 127 -9.74 -16.20 11.66
N VAL A 128 -9.36 -16.99 10.64
CA VAL A 128 -9.28 -18.45 10.74
C VAL A 128 -8.12 -18.88 11.62
N GLU A 129 -8.38 -19.84 12.50
CA GLU A 129 -7.40 -20.36 13.47
C GLU A 129 -6.57 -21.48 12.84
N GLN A 130 -5.65 -21.09 11.94
CA GLN A 130 -4.84 -22.04 11.15
C GLN A 130 -3.36 -22.11 11.56
N PHE A 131 -2.93 -21.34 12.57
CA PHE A 131 -1.55 -21.36 13.05
C PHE A 131 -1.38 -22.37 14.16
N ALA A 132 -0.51 -23.35 13.98
CA ALA A 132 -0.28 -24.40 14.97
C ALA A 132 0.32 -23.84 16.26
N MET A 133 -0.20 -24.32 17.39
CA MET A 133 0.32 -24.05 18.72
C MET A 133 1.51 -24.97 19.04
N PRO A 134 2.36 -24.61 20.02
CA PRO A 134 3.48 -25.46 20.43
C PRO A 134 3.09 -26.86 20.94
N ASP A 135 1.84 -27.04 21.37
CA ASP A 135 1.30 -28.34 21.79
C ASP A 135 1.10 -29.33 20.62
N GLY A 136 1.19 -28.86 19.37
CA GLY A 136 1.04 -29.65 18.15
C GLY A 136 -0.39 -30.06 17.79
N ASN A 137 -1.37 -29.75 18.64
CA ASN A 137 -2.76 -30.24 18.53
C ASN A 137 -3.80 -29.12 18.47
N SER A 138 -3.44 -27.89 18.87
CA SER A 138 -4.34 -26.75 18.80
C SER A 138 -3.84 -25.69 17.83
N TYR A 139 -4.74 -24.79 17.46
CA TYR A 139 -4.49 -23.73 16.49
C TYR A 139 -5.02 -22.39 16.96
N PHE A 140 -4.47 -21.30 16.44
CA PHE A 140 -4.93 -19.95 16.75
C PHE A 140 -4.88 -19.04 15.53
N SER A 141 -5.47 -17.85 15.66
CA SER A 141 -5.33 -16.74 14.71
C SER A 141 -4.44 -15.66 15.32
N PRO A 142 -3.30 -15.32 14.68
CA PRO A 142 -2.46 -14.21 15.10
C PRO A 142 -3.22 -12.87 15.13
N LEU A 143 -4.17 -12.65 14.21
CA LEU A 143 -4.99 -11.44 14.23
C LEU A 143 -5.83 -11.38 15.51
N ARG A 144 -6.55 -12.45 15.84
CA ARG A 144 -7.41 -12.51 17.04
C ARG A 144 -6.61 -12.38 18.35
N TRP A 145 -5.42 -12.96 18.39
CA TRP A 145 -4.49 -12.83 19.51
C TRP A 145 -4.00 -11.39 19.71
N ILE A 146 -3.59 -10.72 18.62
CA ILE A 146 -3.13 -9.33 18.69
C ILE A 146 -4.27 -8.38 19.08
N LEU A 147 -5.49 -8.59 18.58
CA LEU A 147 -6.65 -7.80 19.00
C LEU A 147 -6.92 -7.94 20.50
N ALA A 148 -6.80 -9.16 21.05
CA ALA A 148 -6.92 -9.39 22.49
C ALA A 148 -5.86 -8.66 23.32
N ILE A 149 -4.59 -8.66 22.89
CA ILE A 149 -3.52 -7.88 23.54
C ILE A 149 -3.83 -6.38 23.51
N MET A 150 -4.21 -5.86 22.34
CA MET A 150 -4.45 -4.42 22.14
C MET A 150 -5.66 -3.92 22.93
N LEU A 151 -6.73 -4.72 23.06
CA LEU A 151 -7.89 -4.38 23.88
C LEU A 151 -7.57 -4.40 25.38
N GLU A 152 -6.74 -5.34 25.84
CA GLU A 152 -6.31 -5.33 27.24
C GLU A 152 -5.35 -4.15 27.54
N LEU A 153 -4.51 -3.75 26.59
CA LEU A 153 -3.73 -2.50 26.68
C LEU A 153 -4.65 -1.28 26.79
N GLU A 154 -5.70 -1.22 25.98
CA GLU A 154 -6.68 -0.12 26.00
C GLU A 154 -7.41 -0.04 27.33
N LYS A 155 -7.87 -1.18 27.85
CA LYS A 155 -8.51 -1.24 29.17
C LYS A 155 -7.63 -0.69 30.29
N ARG A 156 -6.31 -0.89 30.21
CA ARG A 156 -5.35 -0.44 31.25
C ARG A 156 -4.80 0.98 31.05
N THR A 157 -4.77 1.47 29.81
CA THR A 157 -4.06 2.71 29.47
C THR A 157 -4.93 3.76 28.78
N GLY A 158 -6.14 3.41 28.36
CA GLY A 158 -7.02 4.24 27.53
C GLY A 158 -6.62 4.26 26.04
N SER A 159 -5.62 3.50 25.62
CA SER A 159 -5.18 3.41 24.22
C SER A 159 -4.86 1.98 23.82
N SER A 160 -5.39 1.53 22.68
CA SER A 160 -5.07 0.24 22.06
C SER A 160 -3.75 0.26 21.28
N GLU A 161 -3.01 1.37 21.31
CA GLU A 161 -1.74 1.50 20.58
C GLU A 161 -0.74 0.43 21.01
N ILE A 162 -0.05 -0.16 20.04
CA ILE A 162 1.12 -1.02 20.22
C ILE A 162 2.24 -0.54 19.29
N THR A 163 3.40 -0.19 19.85
CA THR A 163 4.54 0.31 19.07
C THR A 163 5.26 -0.84 18.35
N ARG A 164 6.09 -0.53 17.33
CA ARG A 164 6.84 -1.57 16.60
C ARG A 164 7.69 -2.43 17.53
N ILE A 165 8.37 -1.81 18.49
CA ILE A 165 9.26 -2.54 19.40
C ILE A 165 8.47 -3.42 20.38
N GLU A 166 7.32 -2.94 20.87
CA GLU A 166 6.41 -3.74 21.69
C GLU A 166 5.88 -4.95 20.91
N PHE A 167 5.44 -4.73 19.66
CA PHE A 167 4.98 -5.80 18.79
C PHE A 167 6.10 -6.80 18.44
N ALA A 168 7.33 -6.32 18.19
CA ALA A 168 8.48 -7.16 17.87
C ALA A 168 8.88 -8.04 19.07
N LEU A 169 8.82 -7.53 20.29
CA LEU A 169 9.27 -8.27 21.48
C LEU A 169 8.19 -9.16 22.08
N TRP A 170 6.92 -8.73 22.02
CA TRP A 170 5.80 -9.31 22.77
C TRP A 170 4.54 -9.56 21.94
N GLY A 171 4.44 -9.03 20.72
CA GLY A 171 3.34 -9.30 19.81
C GLY A 171 3.56 -10.59 19.00
N HIS A 172 4.49 -10.55 18.04
CA HIS A 172 4.70 -11.67 17.10
C HIS A 172 5.56 -12.83 17.62
N THR A 173 6.02 -12.71 18.85
CA THR A 173 6.80 -13.71 19.58
C THR A 173 5.94 -14.47 20.60
N THR A 174 4.69 -14.07 20.78
CA THR A 174 3.75 -14.68 21.73
C THR A 174 2.56 -15.27 21.00
N ASN A 175 1.82 -16.12 21.71
CA ASN A 175 0.63 -16.82 21.24
C ASN A 175 -0.23 -17.19 22.47
N PRO A 176 -1.41 -17.82 22.29
CA PRO A 176 -2.28 -18.24 23.39
C PRO A 176 -1.69 -19.17 24.48
N SER A 177 -0.44 -19.65 24.36
CA SER A 177 0.25 -20.35 25.45
C SER A 177 0.68 -19.40 26.57
N TYR A 178 0.72 -18.09 26.29
CA TYR A 178 1.00 -17.04 27.25
C TYR A 178 -0.29 -16.52 27.86
N SER A 179 -0.25 -16.07 29.11
CA SER A 179 -1.34 -15.27 29.67
C SER A 179 -1.36 -13.89 29.01
N ILE A 180 -2.54 -13.42 28.60
CA ILE A 180 -2.69 -12.03 28.11
C ILE A 180 -2.16 -11.03 29.13
N GLU A 181 -2.45 -11.25 30.42
CA GLU A 181 -2.04 -10.33 31.48
C GLU A 181 -0.52 -10.22 31.58
N GLU A 182 0.19 -11.35 31.43
CA GLU A 182 1.65 -11.41 31.43
C GLU A 182 2.23 -10.64 30.24
N VAL A 183 1.71 -10.87 29.04
CA VAL A 183 2.17 -10.17 27.82
C VAL A 183 1.96 -8.66 27.96
N VAL A 184 0.78 -8.23 28.43
CA VAL A 184 0.49 -6.81 28.63
C VAL A 184 1.35 -6.21 29.74
N ASN A 185 1.59 -6.92 30.85
CA ASN A 185 2.50 -6.46 31.90
C ASN A 185 3.91 -6.21 31.36
N ASN A 186 4.43 -7.12 30.54
CA ASN A 186 5.74 -6.95 29.92
C ASN A 186 5.80 -5.78 28.93
N ILE A 187 4.73 -5.53 28.17
CA ILE A 187 4.62 -4.36 27.29
C ILE A 187 4.61 -3.05 28.09
N LEU A 188 3.85 -3.00 29.19
CA LEU A 188 3.76 -1.81 30.04
C LEU A 188 5.08 -1.54 30.78
N ASP A 189 5.74 -2.57 31.28
CA ASP A 189 7.08 -2.47 31.85
C ASP A 189 8.11 -1.94 30.83
N LEU A 190 8.09 -2.50 29.61
CA LEU A 190 8.93 -2.03 28.51
C LEU A 190 8.72 -0.53 28.23
N ARG A 191 7.46 -0.04 28.23
CA ARG A 191 7.16 1.38 28.05
C ARG A 191 7.79 2.27 29.12
N ILE A 192 7.72 1.85 30.38
CA ILE A 192 8.28 2.60 31.52
C ILE A 192 9.80 2.68 31.37
N ARG A 193 10.46 1.54 31.15
CA ARG A 193 11.92 1.48 31.01
C ARG A 193 12.41 2.21 29.75
N ARG A 194 11.70 2.09 28.62
CA ARG A 194 12.03 2.79 27.37
C ARG A 194 11.92 4.31 27.53
N LYS A 195 10.91 4.80 28.27
CA LYS A 195 10.73 6.24 28.52
C LYS A 195 11.87 6.83 29.35
N GLN A 196 12.46 6.05 30.27
CA GLN A 196 13.58 6.47 31.11
C GLN A 196 14.95 6.30 30.43
N ALA A 197 15.00 5.60 29.29
CA ALA A 197 16.26 5.31 28.62
C ALA A 197 16.87 6.58 27.99
N PRO A 198 18.19 6.81 28.16
CA PRO A 198 18.87 7.97 27.57
C PRO A 198 18.98 7.89 26.04
N SER A 199 18.92 6.68 25.49
CA SER A 199 18.88 6.42 24.05
C SER A 199 17.93 5.28 23.77
N LYS A 200 16.84 5.56 23.04
CA LYS A 200 15.82 4.55 22.73
C LYS A 200 16.39 3.51 21.78
N ARG A 201 17.21 3.93 20.80
CA ARG A 201 17.88 3.00 19.87
C ARG A 201 18.75 1.96 20.58
N ASN A 202 19.59 2.39 21.53
CA ASN A 202 20.45 1.47 22.28
C ASN A 202 19.66 0.58 23.22
N PHE A 203 18.60 1.12 23.83
CA PHE A 203 17.67 0.37 24.65
C PHE A 203 16.97 -0.73 23.83
N ASP A 204 16.33 -0.37 22.72
CA ASP A 204 15.61 -1.30 21.84
C ASP A 204 16.52 -2.44 21.37
N LYS A 205 17.79 -2.14 21.01
CA LYS A 205 18.79 -3.15 20.63
C LYS A 205 19.11 -4.13 21.77
N LYS A 206 19.21 -3.65 23.01
CA LYS A 206 19.45 -4.49 24.19
C LYS A 206 18.26 -5.40 24.47
N GLU A 207 17.04 -4.87 24.42
CA GLU A 207 15.82 -5.67 24.63
C GLU A 207 15.66 -6.77 23.58
N VAL A 208 15.94 -6.47 22.31
CA VAL A 208 15.95 -7.49 21.24
C VAL A 208 17.01 -8.56 21.48
N THR A 209 18.19 -8.17 21.96
CA THR A 209 19.26 -9.13 22.29
C THR A 209 18.85 -10.03 23.46
N GLU A 210 18.24 -9.47 24.50
CA GLU A 210 17.78 -10.23 25.67
C GLU A 210 16.66 -11.20 25.29
N ARG A 211 15.62 -10.72 24.61
CA ARG A 211 14.52 -11.55 24.13
C ARG A 211 15.01 -12.60 23.14
N GLY A 212 16.04 -12.26 22.35
CA GLY A 212 16.69 -13.15 21.39
C GLY A 212 17.39 -14.37 22.01
N LYS A 213 17.71 -14.37 23.31
CA LYS A 213 18.28 -15.55 24.00
C LYS A 213 17.36 -16.76 23.96
N TYR A 214 16.05 -16.54 23.86
CA TYR A 214 15.02 -17.58 23.78
C TYR A 214 14.65 -17.94 22.33
N TYR A 215 15.36 -17.39 21.34
CA TYR A 215 15.07 -17.56 19.92
C TYR A 215 16.26 -18.21 19.20
N ASN A 216 16.01 -19.34 18.53
CA ASN A 216 17.07 -20.15 17.90
C ASN A 216 17.37 -19.77 16.44
N LYS A 217 16.86 -18.64 15.94
CA LYS A 217 17.13 -18.12 14.58
C LYS A 217 17.77 -16.72 14.68
N LYS A 218 17.99 -16.06 13.54
CA LYS A 218 18.66 -14.75 13.48
C LYS A 218 17.91 -13.66 14.24
N ALA A 219 18.60 -12.90 15.10
CA ALA A 219 18.01 -11.81 15.89
C ALA A 219 17.31 -10.74 15.02
N ASP A 220 17.82 -10.47 13.82
CA ASP A 220 17.23 -9.51 12.88
C ASP A 220 15.77 -9.85 12.51
N ASN A 221 15.38 -11.12 12.63
CA ASN A 221 14.02 -11.58 12.35
C ASN A 221 12.95 -10.88 13.21
N PHE A 222 13.29 -10.44 14.43
CA PHE A 222 12.36 -9.67 15.27
C PHE A 222 11.91 -8.38 14.57
N LEU A 223 12.85 -7.68 13.92
CA LEU A 223 12.55 -6.41 13.26
C LEU A 223 12.11 -6.60 11.80
N ASP A 224 12.67 -7.59 11.10
CA ASP A 224 12.33 -7.86 9.70
C ASP A 224 10.93 -8.46 9.56
N TYR A 225 10.58 -9.40 10.43
CA TYR A 225 9.25 -10.02 10.39
C TYR A 225 8.18 -9.15 11.05
N SER A 226 8.55 -8.24 11.97
CA SER A 226 7.56 -7.33 12.55
C SER A 226 6.97 -6.40 11.51
N ASP A 227 7.80 -5.76 10.68
CA ASP A 227 7.34 -4.86 9.62
C ASP A 227 6.36 -5.57 8.67
N MET A 228 6.76 -6.75 8.19
CA MET A 228 5.94 -7.59 7.33
C MET A 228 4.63 -7.99 8.02
N ASN A 229 4.67 -8.55 9.22
CA ASN A 229 3.46 -8.96 9.94
C ASN A 229 2.53 -7.78 10.19
N MET A 230 3.05 -6.60 10.57
CA MET A 230 2.23 -5.41 10.80
C MET A 230 1.56 -4.90 9.52
N ARG A 231 2.20 -5.00 8.35
CA ARG A 231 1.54 -4.72 7.06
C ARG A 231 0.37 -5.67 6.81
N TYR A 232 0.59 -6.97 7.03
CA TYR A 232 -0.45 -7.99 6.87
C TYR A 232 -1.56 -7.86 7.91
N LEU A 233 -1.28 -7.47 9.15
CA LEU A 233 -2.33 -7.29 10.16
C LEU A 233 -3.17 -6.02 9.94
N ARG A 234 -2.67 -5.06 9.17
CA ARG A 234 -3.40 -3.84 8.78
C ARG A 234 -4.27 -4.03 7.55
N ILE A 235 -3.95 -4.96 6.62
CA ILE A 235 -4.76 -5.11 5.40
C ILE A 235 -6.26 -5.42 5.64
N PRO A 236 -6.68 -6.15 6.69
CA PRO A 236 -8.10 -6.31 7.02
C PRO A 236 -8.80 -4.99 7.42
N GLY A 237 -8.03 -3.94 7.69
CA GLY A 237 -8.50 -2.61 8.05
C GLY A 237 -9.10 -2.48 9.44
N VAL A 238 -9.00 -3.51 10.30
CA VAL A 238 -9.37 -3.43 11.73
C VAL A 238 -8.26 -2.76 12.54
N LEU A 239 -7.01 -2.88 12.07
CA LEU A 239 -5.86 -2.16 12.60
C LEU A 239 -5.41 -1.10 11.58
N GLN A 240 -4.95 0.04 12.10
CA GLN A 240 -4.36 1.13 11.32
C GLN A 240 -2.99 1.48 11.91
N ARG A 241 -2.14 2.19 11.15
CA ARG A 241 -0.84 2.66 11.61
C ARG A 241 -1.01 3.79 12.63
N LYS A 242 -0.14 3.75 13.64
CA LYS A 242 0.06 4.85 14.59
C LYS A 242 1.55 5.03 14.79
N GLY A 243 2.13 6.07 14.18
CA GLY A 243 3.58 6.24 14.13
C GLY A 243 4.25 5.03 13.45
N ARG A 244 5.12 4.33 14.17
CA ARG A 244 5.72 3.04 13.73
C ARG A 244 4.94 1.81 14.22
N GLY A 245 3.92 2.02 15.05
CA GLY A 245 3.05 1.01 15.65
C GLY A 245 1.74 0.78 14.91
N MET A 246 0.82 0.08 15.58
CA MET A 246 -0.56 -0.11 15.18
C MET A 246 -1.51 0.35 16.27
N ILE A 247 -2.73 0.72 15.89
CA ILE A 247 -3.85 1.00 16.79
C ILE A 247 -5.12 0.38 16.21
N ILE A 248 -6.10 0.04 17.05
CA ILE A 248 -7.41 -0.41 16.55
C ILE A 248 -8.09 0.77 15.85
N ALA A 249 -8.62 0.54 14.66
CA ALA A 249 -9.35 1.54 13.92
C ALA A 249 -10.66 1.89 14.66
N PRO A 250 -10.91 3.17 15.01
CA PRO A 250 -12.10 3.55 15.77
C PRO A 250 -13.42 3.10 15.13
N ALA A 251 -13.51 3.17 13.79
CA ALA A 251 -14.69 2.73 13.03
C ALA A 251 -14.96 1.22 13.10
N LYS A 252 -13.96 0.41 13.50
CA LYS A 252 -14.04 -1.06 13.59
C LYS A 252 -13.77 -1.58 15.01
N HIS A 253 -13.86 -0.72 16.02
CA HIS A 253 -13.57 -1.08 17.41
C HIS A 253 -14.50 -2.20 17.93
N ILE A 254 -15.82 -2.06 17.76
CA ILE A 254 -16.80 -3.11 18.13
C ILE A 254 -16.48 -4.43 17.40
N LEU A 255 -16.01 -4.37 16.15
CA LEU A 255 -15.64 -5.57 15.42
C LEU A 255 -14.36 -6.21 15.99
N ALA A 256 -13.39 -5.41 16.40
CA ALA A 256 -12.20 -5.88 17.11
C ALA A 256 -12.56 -6.61 18.41
N GLU A 257 -13.46 -6.05 19.22
CA GLU A 257 -13.97 -6.70 20.44
C GLU A 257 -14.58 -8.07 20.17
N ARG A 258 -15.37 -8.19 19.09
CA ARG A 258 -16.05 -9.43 18.71
C ARG A 258 -15.12 -10.48 18.11
N LEU A 259 -13.97 -10.07 17.57
CA LEU A 259 -13.00 -10.96 16.96
C LEU A 259 -11.90 -11.40 17.93
N ALA A 260 -11.57 -10.58 18.93
CA ALA A 260 -10.51 -10.84 19.87
C ALA A 260 -10.70 -12.18 20.59
N LYS A 261 -9.61 -12.96 20.67
CA LYS A 261 -9.63 -14.27 21.32
C LYS A 261 -8.26 -14.60 21.91
N SER A 262 -8.25 -14.92 23.21
CA SER A 262 -7.07 -15.28 24.00
C SER A 262 -6.66 -16.74 23.89
N THR A 263 -7.56 -17.60 23.44
CA THR A 263 -7.46 -19.06 23.58
C THR A 263 -7.24 -19.72 22.23
N SER A 264 -6.56 -20.86 22.25
CA SER A 264 -6.45 -21.72 21.06
C SER A 264 -7.73 -22.52 20.83
N ASN A 265 -7.80 -23.16 19.67
CA ASN A 265 -8.86 -24.02 19.23
C ASN A 265 -8.32 -25.43 18.96
N GLN A 266 -9.03 -26.45 19.44
CA GLN A 266 -8.66 -27.87 19.27
C GLN A 266 -9.39 -28.54 18.09
N GLU A 267 -10.21 -27.81 17.34
CA GLU A 267 -10.80 -28.33 16.12
C GLU A 267 -9.71 -28.76 15.11
N PRO A 268 -9.90 -29.89 14.40
CA PRO A 268 -8.98 -30.33 13.37
C PRO A 268 -8.72 -29.24 12.31
N ILE A 269 -7.46 -29.14 11.86
CA ILE A 269 -7.07 -28.14 10.84
C ILE A 269 -7.87 -28.23 9.55
N MET A 270 -8.33 -29.43 9.17
CA MET A 270 -9.17 -29.60 7.97
C MET A 270 -10.49 -28.84 8.06
N ILE A 271 -11.08 -28.70 9.25
CA ILE A 271 -12.27 -27.87 9.45
C ILE A 271 -11.93 -26.40 9.21
N GLN A 272 -10.76 -25.96 9.70
CA GLN A 272 -10.28 -24.59 9.48
C GLN A 272 -10.01 -24.33 8.00
N TYR A 273 -9.43 -25.29 7.26
CA TYR A 273 -9.21 -25.16 5.82
C TYR A 273 -10.50 -25.11 5.03
N LYS A 274 -11.52 -25.90 5.39
CA LYS A 274 -12.85 -25.80 4.77
C LYS A 274 -13.44 -24.40 4.96
N ARG A 275 -13.47 -23.90 6.20
CA ARG A 275 -13.91 -22.52 6.51
C ARG A 275 -13.12 -21.48 5.74
N LEU A 276 -11.81 -21.63 5.65
CA LEU A 276 -10.92 -20.72 4.93
C LEU A 276 -11.23 -20.70 3.43
N CYS A 277 -11.45 -21.86 2.80
CA CYS A 277 -11.70 -21.98 1.36
C CYS A 277 -13.15 -21.62 0.95
N GLU A 278 -14.11 -21.71 1.87
CA GLU A 278 -15.49 -21.27 1.68
C GLU A 278 -15.67 -19.77 1.95
N GLY A 279 -14.84 -19.22 2.85
CA GLY A 279 -14.91 -17.85 3.33
C GLY A 279 -15.49 -17.84 4.74
N ALA A 280 -14.62 -17.70 5.73
CA ALA A 280 -15.01 -17.79 7.13
C ALA A 280 -16.07 -16.76 7.52
N GLU A 281 -16.97 -17.16 8.41
CA GLU A 281 -17.97 -16.27 9.00
C GLU A 281 -17.29 -15.18 9.83
N LEU A 282 -17.82 -13.97 9.71
CA LEU A 282 -17.46 -12.83 10.54
C LEU A 282 -18.61 -12.46 11.48
N PRO A 283 -18.33 -11.76 12.59
CA PRO A 283 -19.37 -11.19 13.42
C PRO A 283 -20.36 -10.31 12.63
N THR A 284 -19.92 -9.69 11.53
CA THR A 284 -20.75 -8.89 10.63
C THR A 284 -21.80 -9.68 9.84
N ASP A 285 -21.70 -11.00 9.79
CA ASP A 285 -22.70 -11.84 9.12
C ASP A 285 -23.95 -12.03 9.99
N ASN A 286 -23.87 -11.70 11.28
CA ASN A 286 -24.99 -11.63 12.19
C ASN A 286 -25.69 -10.26 12.11
N VAL A 287 -27.01 -10.25 11.91
CA VAL A 287 -27.83 -9.02 11.77
C VAL A 287 -27.68 -8.07 12.95
N ALA A 288 -27.69 -8.58 14.19
CA ALA A 288 -27.62 -7.74 15.38
C ALA A 288 -26.26 -7.03 15.49
N THR A 289 -25.17 -7.76 15.23
CA THR A 289 -23.82 -7.19 15.22
C THR A 289 -23.61 -6.23 14.05
N ALA A 290 -24.08 -6.58 12.85
CA ALA A 290 -24.02 -5.69 11.68
C ALA A 290 -24.75 -4.37 11.96
N ARG A 291 -25.93 -4.43 12.58
CA ARG A 291 -26.73 -3.26 12.95
C ARG A 291 -26.05 -2.40 14.01
N ALA A 292 -25.42 -3.02 15.01
CA ALA A 292 -24.64 -2.31 16.02
C ALA A 292 -23.46 -1.54 15.39
N LEU A 293 -22.72 -2.19 14.49
CA LEU A 293 -21.61 -1.56 13.76
C LEU A 293 -22.07 -0.41 12.88
N LEU A 294 -23.15 -0.58 12.12
CA LEU A 294 -23.71 0.49 11.28
C LEU A 294 -24.15 1.69 12.13
N LYS A 295 -24.81 1.45 13.27
CA LYS A 295 -25.24 2.51 14.19
C LYS A 295 -24.05 3.29 14.76
N ASP A 296 -22.98 2.60 15.14
CA ASP A 296 -21.77 3.24 15.63
C ASP A 296 -21.08 4.07 14.55
N LEU A 297 -20.94 3.53 13.34
CA LEU A 297 -20.40 4.28 12.20
C LEU A 297 -21.22 5.55 11.90
N ILE A 298 -22.55 5.46 11.89
CA ILE A 298 -23.45 6.62 11.75
C ILE A 298 -23.19 7.66 12.85
N LYS A 299 -23.00 7.23 14.10
CA LYS A 299 -22.68 8.12 15.23
C LYS A 299 -21.35 8.84 15.00
N GLN A 300 -20.33 8.12 14.55
CA GLN A 300 -19.01 8.70 14.22
C GLN A 300 -19.07 9.69 13.05
N MET A 301 -19.86 9.40 12.02
CA MET A 301 -20.06 10.32 10.89
C MET A 301 -20.78 11.61 11.33
N LYS A 302 -21.83 11.48 12.14
CA LYS A 302 -22.57 12.63 12.69
C LYS A 302 -21.71 13.51 13.59
N SER A 303 -20.88 12.92 14.47
CA SER A 303 -19.99 13.70 15.34
C SER A 303 -18.93 14.48 14.58
N ARG A 304 -18.55 13.99 13.39
CA ARG A 304 -17.63 14.65 12.46
C ARG A 304 -18.33 15.55 11.43
N GLN A 305 -19.65 15.73 11.52
CA GLN A 305 -20.46 16.52 10.58
C GLN A 305 -20.31 16.07 9.11
N ILE A 306 -20.14 14.77 8.88
CA ILE A 306 -20.03 14.20 7.54
C ILE A 306 -21.44 13.92 7.01
N LEU A 307 -21.73 14.40 5.80
CA LEU A 307 -22.98 14.12 5.10
C LEU A 307 -22.94 12.72 4.46
N PHE A 308 -24.05 11.99 4.55
CA PHE A 308 -24.20 10.67 3.95
C PHE A 308 -25.67 10.34 3.69
N ASP A 309 -25.92 9.41 2.76
CA ASP A 309 -27.25 8.89 2.48
C ASP A 309 -27.21 7.36 2.26
N ILE A 310 -28.12 6.68 2.96
CA ILE A 310 -28.37 5.24 2.90
C ILE A 310 -29.87 4.94 2.96
N SER A 311 -30.73 5.96 2.73
CA SER A 311 -32.18 5.84 2.82
C SER A 311 -32.79 4.96 1.73
N ASP A 312 -32.03 4.73 0.66
CA ASP A 312 -32.36 3.83 -0.46
C ASP A 312 -32.22 2.34 -0.13
N LEU A 313 -31.66 1.99 1.04
CA LEU A 313 -31.38 0.61 1.42
C LEU A 313 -32.37 0.09 2.48
N PRO A 314 -32.92 -1.14 2.33
CA PRO A 314 -33.93 -1.69 3.24
C PRO A 314 -33.37 -2.07 4.64
N LEU A 315 -32.09 -2.44 4.74
CA LEU A 315 -31.38 -2.76 6.00
C LEU A 315 -31.98 -3.92 6.84
N ASP A 316 -32.71 -4.83 6.20
CA ASP A 316 -33.39 -5.94 6.89
C ASP A 316 -32.47 -7.14 7.13
N THR A 317 -31.56 -7.39 6.19
CA THR A 317 -30.61 -8.51 6.25
C THR A 317 -29.18 -8.04 6.59
N ALA A 318 -28.34 -8.95 7.09
CA ALA A 318 -26.94 -8.65 7.35
C ALA A 318 -26.19 -8.20 6.08
N SER A 319 -26.55 -8.77 4.93
CA SER A 319 -25.96 -8.39 3.63
C SER A 319 -26.25 -6.93 3.29
N GLU A 320 -27.52 -6.51 3.38
CA GLU A 320 -27.94 -5.13 3.10
C GLU A 320 -27.33 -4.13 4.08
N ILE A 321 -27.29 -4.49 5.37
CA ILE A 321 -26.63 -3.68 6.40
C ILE A 321 -25.13 -3.51 6.09
N ASN A 322 -24.46 -4.57 5.63
CA ASN A 322 -23.05 -4.51 5.26
C ASN A 322 -22.82 -3.71 3.97
N ILE A 323 -23.75 -3.73 3.00
CA ILE A 323 -23.70 -2.84 1.82
C ILE A 323 -23.74 -1.38 2.28
N ALA A 324 -24.69 -1.02 3.15
CA ALA A 324 -24.80 0.32 3.70
C ALA A 324 -23.53 0.72 4.46
N ARG A 325 -23.02 -0.15 5.33
CA ARG A 325 -21.77 0.07 6.08
C ARG A 325 -20.59 0.34 5.13
N ARG A 326 -20.40 -0.47 4.09
CA ARG A 326 -19.31 -0.28 3.11
C ARG A 326 -19.44 1.05 2.35
N ARG A 327 -20.67 1.46 2.01
CA ARG A 327 -20.91 2.78 1.41
C ARG A 327 -20.48 3.91 2.34
N LEU A 328 -20.86 3.84 3.62
CA LEU A 328 -20.47 4.81 4.64
C LEU A 328 -18.95 4.82 4.91
N GLU A 329 -18.31 3.65 4.95
CA GLU A 329 -16.85 3.52 5.07
C GLU A 329 -16.12 4.17 3.89
N ASN A 330 -16.66 4.04 2.67
CA ASN A 330 -16.10 4.72 1.50
C ASN A 330 -16.19 6.24 1.61
N VAL A 331 -17.35 6.77 2.04
CA VAL A 331 -17.53 8.22 2.29
C VAL A 331 -16.58 8.72 3.37
N LEU A 332 -16.40 7.94 4.45
CA LEU A 332 -15.47 8.25 5.52
C LEU A 332 -14.02 8.30 5.00
N SER A 333 -13.60 7.29 4.24
CA SER A 333 -12.28 7.21 3.62
C SER A 333 -11.99 8.40 2.71
N GLN A 334 -12.95 8.77 1.85
CA GLN A 334 -12.82 9.93 0.97
C GLN A 334 -12.74 11.25 1.74
N THR A 335 -13.50 11.38 2.83
CA THR A 335 -13.44 12.54 3.72
C THR A 335 -12.10 12.63 4.43
N ASP A 336 -11.57 11.49 4.89
CA ASP A 336 -10.25 11.40 5.51
C ASP A 336 -9.14 11.77 4.52
N GLU A 337 -9.27 11.37 3.25
CA GLU A 337 -8.33 11.72 2.19
C GLU A 337 -8.33 13.23 1.88
N ILE A 338 -9.51 13.87 1.85
CA ILE A 338 -9.61 15.33 1.70
C ILE A 338 -8.91 16.03 2.87
N ARG A 339 -9.09 15.54 4.10
CA ARG A 339 -8.40 16.10 5.27
C ARG A 339 -6.90 15.86 5.21
N TYR A 340 -6.47 14.67 4.79
CA TYR A 340 -5.06 14.35 4.57
C TYR A 340 -4.41 15.29 3.54
N ALA A 341 -5.12 15.58 2.45
CA ALA A 341 -4.66 16.50 1.41
C ALA A 341 -4.39 17.91 1.94
N LYS A 342 -5.29 18.45 2.77
CA LYS A 342 -5.14 19.79 3.37
C LYS A 342 -3.86 19.96 4.19
N GLU A 343 -3.34 18.88 4.78
CA GLU A 343 -2.12 18.92 5.59
C GLU A 343 -0.83 18.81 4.75
N GLN A 344 -0.91 18.46 3.46
CA GLN A 344 0.28 18.19 2.65
C GLN A 344 1.14 19.43 2.43
N CYS A 345 0.53 20.63 2.39
CA CYS A 345 1.26 21.89 2.29
C CYS A 345 2.22 22.11 3.47
N ASN A 346 1.89 21.59 4.66
CA ASN A 346 2.73 21.67 5.85
C ASN A 346 3.79 20.55 5.91
N GLN A 347 3.74 19.59 4.99
CA GLN A 347 4.61 18.41 4.94
C GLN A 347 5.58 18.45 3.74
N TRP A 348 5.73 19.60 3.09
CA TRP A 348 6.53 19.72 1.87
C TRP A 348 8.00 19.29 2.05
N GLN A 349 8.61 19.48 3.23
CA GLN A 349 9.97 18.98 3.50
C GLN A 349 10.02 17.46 3.52
N GLU A 350 9.06 16.80 4.18
CA GLU A 350 8.97 15.34 4.19
C GLU A 350 8.74 14.81 2.77
N ILE A 351 7.90 15.50 1.99
CA ILE A 351 7.64 15.16 0.58
C ILE A 351 8.94 15.21 -0.24
N ALA A 352 9.72 16.28 -0.10
CA ALA A 352 11.02 16.42 -0.76
C ALA A 352 12.05 15.38 -0.27
N ASP A 353 11.97 14.94 0.98
CA ASP A 353 12.84 13.91 1.53
C ASP A 353 12.51 12.51 1.00
N TYR A 354 11.23 12.20 0.75
CA TYR A 354 10.84 10.98 0.03
C TYR A 354 11.31 10.99 -1.42
N MET A 355 11.22 12.13 -2.12
CA MET A 355 11.76 12.27 -3.48
C MET A 355 13.28 12.00 -3.48
N GLU A 356 14.01 12.50 -2.48
CA GLU A 356 15.44 12.24 -2.31
C GLU A 356 15.74 10.74 -2.09
N LEU A 357 14.93 10.04 -1.31
CA LEU A 357 15.06 8.58 -1.16
C LEU A 357 14.82 7.85 -2.48
N LEU A 358 13.85 8.27 -3.28
CA LEU A 358 13.57 7.68 -4.60
C LEU A 358 14.69 7.93 -5.61
N ILE A 359 15.28 9.12 -5.63
CA ILE A 359 16.48 9.44 -6.44
C ILE A 359 17.62 8.46 -6.11
N LYS A 360 17.74 8.04 -4.85
CA LYS A 360 18.74 7.06 -4.37
C LYS A 360 18.34 5.59 -4.56
N GLY A 361 17.17 5.30 -5.14
CA GLY A 361 16.67 3.94 -5.33
C GLY A 361 16.04 3.32 -4.08
N GLY A 362 15.46 4.14 -3.21
CA GLY A 362 14.83 3.75 -1.95
C GLY A 362 15.75 3.84 -0.73
N GLY A 363 15.27 3.42 0.43
CA GLY A 363 16.02 3.45 1.69
C GLY A 363 15.25 4.08 2.84
N LYS A 364 15.99 4.51 3.87
CA LYS A 364 15.44 5.10 5.10
C LYS A 364 16.06 6.45 5.37
N ARG A 365 15.28 7.36 5.94
CA ARG A 365 15.77 8.59 6.56
C ARG A 365 15.24 8.69 7.98
N THR A 366 16.16 8.80 8.92
CA THR A 366 15.87 8.96 10.35
C THR A 366 15.95 10.43 10.71
N TYR A 367 14.87 10.98 11.27
CA TYR A 367 14.84 12.31 11.85
C TYR A 367 15.24 12.25 13.33
N ASP A 368 14.68 11.27 14.04
CA ASP A 368 15.01 10.96 15.44
C ASP A 368 14.71 9.49 15.76
N ASP A 369 14.84 9.10 17.03
CA ASP A 369 14.66 7.73 17.49
C ASP A 369 13.26 7.13 17.16
N ASP A 370 12.23 7.94 16.99
CA ASP A 370 10.85 7.50 16.74
C ASP A 370 10.34 7.89 15.34
N ASN A 371 10.91 8.91 14.69
CA ASN A 371 10.51 9.42 13.39
C ASN A 371 11.47 8.97 12.26
N VAL A 372 10.96 8.08 11.40
CA VAL A 372 11.69 7.53 10.25
C VAL A 372 10.74 7.42 9.06
N ILE A 373 11.17 7.91 7.90
CA ILE A 373 10.54 7.61 6.61
C ILE A 373 11.30 6.50 5.89
N GLU A 374 10.59 5.68 5.13
CA GLU A 374 11.13 4.53 4.41
C GLU A 374 10.46 4.39 3.05
N VAL A 375 11.29 4.14 2.03
CA VAL A 375 10.87 3.70 0.69
C VAL A 375 11.46 2.30 0.48
N PRO A 376 10.65 1.24 0.51
CA PRO A 376 11.10 -0.10 0.17
C PRO A 376 11.59 -0.15 -1.28
N LYS A 377 12.76 -0.75 -1.52
CA LYS A 377 13.41 -0.73 -2.84
C LYS A 377 12.54 -1.36 -3.94
N ASP A 378 11.83 -2.42 -3.56
CA ASP A 378 10.88 -3.18 -4.37
C ASP A 378 9.51 -2.51 -4.55
N GLU A 379 9.29 -1.36 -3.92
CA GLU A 379 8.05 -0.58 -3.99
C GLU A 379 8.28 0.85 -4.52
N THR A 380 9.49 1.14 -5.03
CA THR A 380 9.86 2.47 -5.54
C THR A 380 8.90 3.01 -6.61
N PRO A 381 8.33 2.23 -7.56
CA PRO A 381 7.36 2.77 -8.53
C PRO A 381 6.09 3.30 -7.87
N ALA A 382 5.47 2.53 -6.97
CA ALA A 382 4.25 2.94 -6.28
C ALA A 382 4.49 4.16 -5.36
N TYR A 383 5.68 4.24 -4.75
CA TYR A 383 6.09 5.41 -3.97
C TYR A 383 6.35 6.65 -4.82
N LEU A 384 6.78 6.50 -6.08
CA LEU A 384 6.99 7.63 -6.98
C LEU A 384 5.67 8.28 -7.40
N GLU A 385 4.65 7.49 -7.76
CA GLU A 385 3.32 8.01 -8.06
C GLU A 385 2.71 8.69 -6.83
N TRP A 386 2.82 8.03 -5.67
CA TRP A 386 2.31 8.55 -4.41
C TRP A 386 2.97 9.85 -3.98
N ILE A 387 4.29 9.98 -4.13
CA ILE A 387 4.96 11.20 -3.69
C ILE A 387 4.68 12.38 -4.60
N LEU A 388 4.47 12.14 -5.89
CA LEU A 388 4.07 13.20 -6.82
C LEU A 388 2.61 13.59 -6.61
N TRP A 389 1.75 12.64 -6.27
CA TRP A 389 0.40 12.94 -5.80
C TRP A 389 0.43 13.83 -4.56
N ARG A 390 1.22 13.46 -3.53
CA ARG A 390 1.40 14.30 -2.33
C ARG A 390 1.94 15.69 -2.67
N ALA A 391 2.87 15.78 -3.63
CA ALA A 391 3.39 17.07 -4.10
C ALA A 391 2.29 17.92 -4.75
N SER A 392 1.44 17.33 -5.60
CA SER A 392 0.29 18.03 -6.18
C SER A 392 -0.71 18.47 -5.12
N LEU A 393 -1.00 17.61 -4.12
CA LEU A 393 -1.84 17.98 -2.98
C LEU A 393 -1.26 19.13 -2.16
N ALA A 394 0.06 19.16 -1.98
CA ALA A 394 0.74 20.23 -1.26
C ALA A 394 0.65 21.58 -2.00
N ILE A 395 0.72 21.56 -3.33
CA ILE A 395 0.54 22.75 -4.19
C ILE A 395 -0.93 23.21 -4.21
N ASP A 396 -1.87 22.27 -4.04
CA ASP A 396 -3.32 22.50 -3.93
C ASP A 396 -3.94 23.14 -5.19
N HIS A 397 -5.10 23.81 -5.07
CA HIS A 397 -5.84 24.54 -6.11
C HIS A 397 -6.54 23.66 -7.16
N MET A 398 -6.57 22.34 -6.94
CA MET A 398 -7.27 21.41 -7.82
C MET A 398 -8.79 21.53 -7.67
N VAL A 399 -9.49 21.47 -8.81
CA VAL A 399 -10.94 21.40 -8.91
C VAL A 399 -11.43 20.00 -8.57
N ASN A 400 -10.77 18.98 -9.14
CA ASN A 400 -11.07 17.59 -8.84
C ASN A 400 -10.59 17.20 -7.43
N LYS A 401 -11.25 16.23 -6.82
CA LYS A 401 -10.95 15.80 -5.45
C LYS A 401 -9.65 14.98 -5.40
N PRO A 402 -8.94 14.96 -4.26
CA PRO A 402 -7.69 14.20 -4.09
C PRO A 402 -7.77 12.73 -4.55
N TYR A 403 -8.90 12.07 -4.30
CA TYR A 403 -9.15 10.67 -4.68
C TYR A 403 -9.50 10.47 -6.16
N GLU A 404 -9.77 11.55 -6.91
CA GLU A 404 -10.01 11.54 -8.37
C GLU A 404 -8.73 11.83 -9.16
N VAL A 405 -7.69 12.37 -8.50
CA VAL A 405 -6.41 12.72 -9.14
C VAL A 405 -5.60 11.47 -9.51
N ARG A 406 -5.64 10.43 -8.69
CA ARG A 406 -4.69 9.29 -8.73
C ARG A 406 -5.28 8.01 -9.34
N GLY A 407 -4.44 7.26 -10.06
CA GLY A 407 -4.74 5.89 -10.52
C GLY A 407 -4.36 4.78 -9.52
N PHE A 408 -3.40 5.03 -8.63
CA PHE A 408 -2.95 4.05 -7.63
C PHE A 408 -3.90 3.93 -6.44
N LYS A 409 -3.73 2.88 -5.64
CA LYS A 409 -4.52 2.64 -4.41
C LYS A 409 -3.76 3.08 -3.15
N LEU A 410 -4.51 3.49 -2.13
CA LEU A 410 -4.01 3.83 -0.80
C LEU A 410 -4.50 2.84 0.23
N ASP A 411 -3.69 2.60 1.27
CA ASP A 411 -4.15 1.92 2.47
C ASP A 411 -4.84 2.90 3.44
N SER A 412 -5.30 2.41 4.58
CA SER A 412 -5.95 3.24 5.61
C SER A 412 -5.02 4.31 6.21
N ASP A 413 -3.71 4.20 5.96
CA ASP A 413 -2.68 5.07 6.49
C ASP A 413 -2.15 6.04 5.44
N PHE A 414 -2.84 6.14 4.29
CA PHE A 414 -2.47 6.94 3.13
C PHE A 414 -1.08 6.60 2.57
N LEU A 415 -0.66 5.34 2.66
CA LEU A 415 0.53 4.83 1.99
C LEU A 415 0.16 4.13 0.68
N PRO A 416 1.07 4.14 -0.32
CA PRO A 416 0.81 3.49 -1.60
C PRO A 416 0.72 1.97 -1.44
N VAL A 417 -0.26 1.41 -2.13
CA VAL A 417 -0.57 -0.03 -2.15
C VAL A 417 0.06 -0.70 -3.37
N SER A 418 -0.23 -0.17 -4.54
CA SER A 418 0.28 -0.62 -5.84
C SER A 418 0.36 0.60 -6.74
N ALA A 419 1.18 0.52 -7.79
CA ALA A 419 1.22 1.49 -8.87
C ALA A 419 -0.15 1.56 -9.60
N ALA A 420 -0.37 2.61 -10.37
CA ALA A 420 -1.53 2.72 -11.24
C ALA A 420 -1.58 1.53 -12.21
N GLY A 421 -2.79 1.00 -12.42
CA GLY A 421 -3.00 -0.05 -13.41
C GLY A 421 -2.84 0.50 -14.83
N GLY A 422 -2.35 -0.33 -15.75
CA GLY A 422 -2.17 0.08 -17.15
C GLY A 422 -3.47 0.58 -17.81
N GLY A 423 -3.35 1.61 -18.67
CA GLY A 423 -4.44 2.14 -19.50
C GLY A 423 -5.00 3.50 -19.05
N LYS A 424 -4.52 4.06 -17.95
CA LYS A 424 -4.74 5.47 -17.56
C LYS A 424 -3.39 6.09 -17.18
N GLY A 425 -3.26 7.40 -17.30
CA GLY A 425 -2.09 8.08 -16.77
C GLY A 425 -2.10 8.17 -15.25
N ASP A 426 -0.94 8.47 -14.66
CA ASP A 426 -0.76 8.32 -13.22
C ASP A 426 -1.55 9.35 -12.41
N LEU A 427 -1.40 10.64 -12.74
CA LEU A 427 -2.02 11.75 -12.01
C LEU A 427 -2.70 12.78 -12.93
N TYR A 428 -4.00 12.97 -12.77
CA TYR A 428 -4.79 13.99 -13.46
C TYR A 428 -5.09 15.15 -12.51
N CYS A 429 -4.29 16.23 -12.58
CA CYS A 429 -4.49 17.43 -11.78
C CYS A 429 -5.31 18.44 -12.59
N GLU A 430 -6.57 18.64 -12.20
CA GLU A 430 -7.47 19.55 -12.88
C GLU A 430 -7.51 20.90 -12.16
N PHE A 431 -7.09 21.99 -12.82
CA PHE A 431 -7.16 23.36 -12.30
C PHE A 431 -8.26 24.16 -13.03
N ASN A 432 -8.52 25.39 -12.61
CA ASN A 432 -9.57 26.22 -13.24
C ASN A 432 -9.31 26.42 -14.74
N ASP A 433 -8.10 26.84 -15.10
CA ASP A 433 -7.78 27.29 -16.46
C ASP A 433 -7.01 26.27 -17.31
N PHE A 434 -6.53 25.17 -16.71
CA PHE A 434 -5.73 24.15 -17.40
C PHE A 434 -5.74 22.81 -16.64
N THR A 435 -5.21 21.77 -17.28
CA THR A 435 -4.99 20.45 -16.69
C THR A 435 -3.53 20.06 -16.81
N ILE A 436 -2.96 19.46 -15.77
CA ILE A 436 -1.65 18.80 -15.85
C ILE A 436 -1.87 17.30 -15.69
N LEU A 437 -1.48 16.54 -16.72
CA LEU A 437 -1.31 15.09 -16.63
C LEU A 437 0.13 14.79 -16.28
N THR A 438 0.37 14.23 -15.10
CA THR A 438 1.71 13.78 -14.69
C THR A 438 1.82 12.28 -14.90
N GLU A 439 2.89 11.88 -15.59
CA GLU A 439 3.29 10.49 -15.82
C GLU A 439 4.66 10.29 -15.21
N VAL A 440 4.87 9.19 -14.49
CA VAL A 440 6.08 8.94 -13.74
C VAL A 440 6.68 7.57 -14.04
N THR A 441 8.00 7.46 -14.00
CA THR A 441 8.64 6.16 -14.18
C THR A 441 9.95 6.03 -13.40
N MET A 442 10.15 4.81 -12.88
CA MET A 442 11.46 4.36 -12.40
C MET A 442 12.29 3.72 -13.52
N SER A 443 11.71 3.49 -14.71
CA SER A 443 12.40 2.92 -15.88
C SER A 443 13.48 3.88 -16.39
N THR A 444 14.57 3.33 -16.91
CA THR A 444 15.70 4.08 -17.46
C THR A 444 16.18 3.42 -18.75
N SER A 445 17.03 4.12 -19.50
CA SER A 445 17.61 3.66 -20.79
C SER A 445 16.56 3.42 -21.88
N SER A 446 16.90 2.65 -22.92
CA SER A 446 15.99 2.34 -24.04
C SER A 446 14.69 1.66 -23.61
N ARG A 447 14.68 0.97 -22.46
CA ARG A 447 13.46 0.39 -21.87
C ARG A 447 12.46 1.47 -21.49
N GLN A 448 12.91 2.67 -21.12
CA GLN A 448 12.03 3.80 -20.83
C GLN A 448 11.22 4.18 -22.07
N GLU A 449 11.85 4.29 -23.24
CA GLU A 449 11.13 4.62 -24.48
C GLU A 449 10.14 3.52 -24.85
N ALA A 450 10.54 2.25 -24.72
CA ALA A 450 9.65 1.12 -25.02
C ALA A 450 8.42 1.05 -24.09
N MET A 451 8.56 1.46 -22.84
CA MET A 451 7.49 1.40 -21.84
C MET A 451 6.63 2.66 -21.81
N GLU A 452 7.23 3.84 -22.03
CA GLU A 452 6.57 5.12 -21.77
C GLU A 452 6.27 5.91 -23.05
N GLY A 453 6.99 5.65 -24.15
CA GLY A 453 6.91 6.46 -25.35
C GLY A 453 5.51 6.51 -25.97
N GLU A 454 4.85 5.35 -26.15
CA GLU A 454 3.46 5.30 -26.63
C GLU A 454 2.45 5.63 -25.52
N PRO A 455 2.49 4.99 -24.33
CA PRO A 455 1.41 5.14 -23.37
C PRO A 455 1.24 6.57 -22.88
N VAL A 456 2.34 7.28 -22.60
CA VAL A 456 2.32 8.68 -22.15
C VAL A 456 1.68 9.58 -23.21
N ARG A 457 2.06 9.44 -24.49
CA ARG A 457 1.46 10.23 -25.57
C ARG A 457 -0.03 9.92 -25.74
N ARG A 458 -0.43 8.65 -25.65
CA ARG A 458 -1.83 8.25 -25.72
C ARG A 458 -2.64 8.85 -24.56
N HIS A 459 -2.15 8.77 -23.33
CA HIS A 459 -2.87 9.32 -22.17
C HIS A 459 -3.01 10.84 -22.22
N VAL A 460 -1.98 11.56 -22.69
CA VAL A 460 -2.06 13.03 -22.90
C VAL A 460 -3.04 13.36 -24.02
N SER A 461 -3.04 12.60 -25.12
CA SER A 461 -4.04 12.73 -26.19
C SER A 461 -5.47 12.51 -25.68
N ASP A 462 -5.70 11.44 -24.93
CA ASP A 462 -6.99 11.12 -24.31
C ASP A 462 -7.44 12.26 -23.37
N ALA A 463 -6.50 12.85 -22.62
CA ALA A 463 -6.77 14.00 -21.77
C ALA A 463 -7.17 15.25 -22.57
N VAL A 464 -6.46 15.56 -23.67
CA VAL A 464 -6.81 16.66 -24.59
C VAL A 464 -8.23 16.50 -25.14
N LEU A 465 -8.66 15.27 -25.42
CA LEU A 465 -10.02 14.98 -25.90
C LEU A 465 -11.08 15.05 -24.79
N LYS A 466 -10.68 14.83 -23.54
CA LYS A 466 -11.57 14.78 -22.38
C LYS A 466 -11.85 16.17 -21.79
N TYR A 467 -10.85 17.05 -21.75
CA TYR A 467 -10.91 18.32 -21.06
C TYR A 467 -11.08 19.48 -22.04
N ASP A 468 -12.03 20.37 -21.77
CA ASP A 468 -12.30 21.58 -22.58
C ASP A 468 -11.37 22.76 -22.25
N LYS A 469 -10.13 22.44 -21.85
CA LYS A 469 -9.09 23.39 -21.41
C LYS A 469 -7.69 22.90 -21.80
N PRO A 470 -6.69 23.78 -21.88
CA PRO A 470 -5.31 23.38 -22.18
C PRO A 470 -4.84 22.24 -21.28
N VAL A 471 -4.24 21.22 -21.90
CA VAL A 471 -3.69 20.05 -21.22
C VAL A 471 -2.19 20.04 -21.42
N TYR A 472 -1.47 19.93 -20.32
CA TYR A 472 -0.01 19.82 -20.30
C TYR A 472 0.41 18.46 -19.73
N GLY A 473 1.25 17.75 -20.46
CA GLY A 473 1.92 16.53 -20.01
C GLY A 473 3.21 16.86 -19.26
N MET A 474 3.34 16.36 -18.04
CA MET A 474 4.57 16.43 -17.26
C MET A 474 5.10 15.01 -17.04
N PHE A 475 6.23 14.68 -17.65
CA PHE A 475 6.84 13.36 -17.52
C PHE A 475 8.01 13.42 -16.52
N ILE A 476 7.95 12.63 -15.44
CA ILE A 476 8.97 12.66 -14.38
C ILE A 476 9.64 11.29 -14.21
N ALA A 477 10.97 11.28 -14.30
CA ALA A 477 11.76 10.08 -14.05
C ALA A 477 13.03 10.39 -13.25
N VAL A 478 13.65 9.38 -12.62
CA VAL A 478 14.97 9.55 -11.99
C VAL A 478 16.02 9.94 -13.04
N LYS A 479 15.93 9.38 -14.25
CA LYS A 479 16.78 9.72 -15.39
C LYS A 479 15.95 9.72 -16.68
N ILE A 480 16.16 10.72 -17.53
CA ILE A 480 15.48 10.85 -18.82
C ILE A 480 16.37 10.30 -19.94
N ASP A 481 15.93 9.23 -20.57
CA ASP A 481 16.54 8.68 -21.78
C ASP A 481 16.42 9.68 -22.96
N THR A 482 17.44 9.72 -23.82
CA THR A 482 17.47 10.67 -24.93
C THR A 482 16.41 10.37 -25.98
N ASN A 483 16.11 9.10 -26.25
CA ASN A 483 15.09 8.73 -27.24
C ASN A 483 13.69 9.05 -26.72
N THR A 484 13.44 8.82 -25.42
CA THR A 484 12.19 9.25 -24.79
C THR A 484 12.00 10.76 -24.87
N ALA A 485 13.05 11.54 -24.59
CA ALA A 485 13.00 12.99 -24.77
C ALA A 485 12.75 13.38 -26.23
N GLU A 486 13.35 12.70 -27.20
CA GLU A 486 13.14 12.96 -28.63
C GLU A 486 11.70 12.67 -29.06
N THR A 487 11.09 11.60 -28.54
CA THR A 487 9.69 11.25 -28.77
C THR A 487 8.75 12.35 -28.26
N PHE A 488 8.98 12.84 -27.04
CA PHE A 488 8.17 13.93 -26.46
C PHE A 488 8.44 15.30 -27.12
N ARG A 489 9.68 15.55 -27.54
CA ARG A 489 10.07 16.77 -28.28
C ARG A 489 9.25 16.92 -29.55
N HIS A 490 9.11 15.85 -30.33
CA HIS A 490 8.22 15.82 -31.49
C HIS A 490 6.77 15.99 -31.06
N GLY A 491 6.29 15.15 -30.12
CA GLY A 491 4.95 15.24 -29.54
C GLY A 491 3.80 15.14 -30.55
N ILE A 492 4.04 14.60 -31.74
CA ILE A 492 2.97 14.39 -32.73
C ILE A 492 2.24 13.10 -32.39
N TRP A 493 0.91 13.19 -32.37
CA TRP A 493 0.01 12.06 -32.19
C TRP A 493 -1.17 12.16 -33.17
N TYR A 494 -1.69 11.04 -33.63
CA TYR A 494 -2.88 10.99 -34.48
C TYR A 494 -4.00 10.30 -33.70
N ALA A 495 -5.01 11.07 -33.32
CA ALA A 495 -6.22 10.54 -32.69
C ALA A 495 -7.12 9.85 -33.72
N ARG A 496 -8.23 9.25 -33.27
CA ARG A 496 -9.18 8.55 -34.16
C ARG A 496 -9.64 9.47 -35.30
N GLY A 497 -9.65 8.92 -36.51
CA GLY A 497 -9.99 9.68 -37.73
C GLY A 497 -8.83 10.53 -38.26
N ASP A 498 -7.58 10.14 -37.97
CA ASP A 498 -6.35 10.80 -38.43
C ASP A 498 -6.24 12.28 -38.00
N ILE A 499 -6.86 12.62 -36.87
CA ILE A 499 -6.81 13.97 -36.32
C ILE A 499 -5.44 14.19 -35.69
N LYS A 500 -4.60 14.97 -36.37
CA LYS A 500 -3.28 15.35 -35.88
C LYS A 500 -3.40 16.22 -34.64
N GLN A 501 -2.83 15.75 -33.54
CA GLN A 501 -2.63 16.49 -32.31
C GLN A 501 -1.14 16.75 -32.09
N ARG A 502 -0.84 17.93 -31.57
CA ARG A 502 0.49 18.28 -31.09
C ARG A 502 0.42 18.34 -29.57
N LEU A 503 1.02 17.34 -28.95
CA LEU A 503 1.02 17.17 -27.51
C LEU A 503 2.17 17.97 -26.88
N ASP A 504 1.86 18.55 -25.74
CA ASP A 504 2.72 19.40 -24.93
C ASP A 504 3.22 18.56 -23.75
N ILE A 505 4.35 17.88 -23.94
CA ILE A 505 4.90 16.92 -22.97
C ILE A 505 6.32 17.33 -22.61
N VAL A 506 6.53 17.76 -21.36
CA VAL A 506 7.85 18.20 -20.87
C VAL A 506 8.46 17.15 -19.93
N PRO A 507 9.64 16.59 -20.27
CA PRO A 507 10.35 15.67 -19.40
C PRO A 507 11.20 16.41 -18.35
N LEU A 508 10.98 16.11 -17.07
CA LEU A 508 11.77 16.59 -15.94
C LEU A 508 12.40 15.42 -15.20
N THR A 509 13.65 15.57 -14.76
CA THR A 509 14.19 14.62 -13.77
C THR A 509 13.51 14.85 -12.43
N LEU A 510 13.35 13.79 -11.62
CA LEU A 510 12.83 13.91 -10.26
C LEU A 510 13.66 14.87 -9.40
N ALA A 511 14.97 14.96 -9.66
CA ALA A 511 15.85 15.92 -9.02
C ALA A 511 15.51 17.38 -9.38
N GLN A 512 15.30 17.67 -10.68
CA GLN A 512 14.86 19.00 -11.13
C GLN A 512 13.50 19.37 -10.53
N TYR A 513 12.53 18.46 -10.55
CA TYR A 513 11.20 18.70 -9.97
C TYR A 513 11.30 18.95 -8.47
N ARG A 514 12.07 18.14 -7.73
CA ARG A 514 12.28 18.29 -6.28
C ARG A 514 12.85 19.67 -5.93
N GLU A 515 13.91 20.12 -6.60
CA GLU A 515 14.50 21.43 -6.34
C GLU A 515 13.53 22.57 -6.67
N TYR A 516 12.81 22.47 -7.78
CA TYR A 516 11.78 23.44 -8.16
C TYR A 516 10.63 23.50 -7.14
N PHE A 517 10.13 22.33 -6.72
CA PHE A 517 9.14 22.17 -5.67
C PHE A 517 9.58 22.84 -4.37
N MET A 518 10.79 22.54 -3.89
CA MET A 518 11.33 23.16 -2.69
C MET A 518 11.46 24.69 -2.82
N ALA A 519 11.84 25.21 -3.98
CA ALA A 519 11.93 26.64 -4.22
C ALA A 519 10.57 27.34 -4.16
N MET A 520 9.52 26.72 -4.72
CA MET A 520 8.15 27.25 -4.63
C MET A 520 7.71 27.42 -3.18
N PHE A 521 7.91 26.40 -2.33
CA PHE A 521 7.53 26.48 -0.91
C PHE A 521 8.39 27.45 -0.10
N ARG A 522 9.72 27.42 -0.27
CA ARG A 522 10.63 28.32 0.45
C ARG A 522 10.37 29.80 0.17
N THR A 523 9.89 30.11 -1.02
CA THR A 523 9.61 31.48 -1.45
C THR A 523 8.14 31.88 -1.29
N GLY A 524 7.27 31.00 -0.78
CA GLY A 524 5.84 31.28 -0.64
C GLY A 524 5.07 31.37 -1.96
N HIS A 525 5.59 30.77 -3.04
CA HIS A 525 4.99 30.75 -4.38
C HIS A 525 4.56 29.32 -4.79
N ALA A 526 4.06 28.52 -3.85
CA ALA A 526 3.49 27.21 -4.15
C ALA A 526 2.12 27.38 -4.83
N ASP A 527 2.15 27.49 -6.15
CA ASP A 527 1.00 27.76 -7.02
C ASP A 527 1.14 26.96 -8.33
N PRO A 528 0.08 26.28 -8.81
CA PRO A 528 0.15 25.49 -10.04
C PRO A 528 0.52 26.30 -11.29
N GLU A 529 0.28 27.62 -11.32
CA GLU A 529 0.72 28.50 -12.41
C GLU A 529 2.26 28.51 -12.54
N LYS A 530 3.01 28.28 -11.45
CA LYS A 530 4.48 28.19 -11.53
C LYS A 530 4.93 26.96 -12.31
N LEU A 531 4.25 25.83 -12.13
CA LEU A 531 4.51 24.63 -12.93
C LEU A 531 4.14 24.84 -14.40
N ARG A 532 2.96 25.43 -14.67
CA ARG A 532 2.54 25.76 -16.03
C ARG A 532 3.52 26.71 -16.73
N GLU A 533 3.94 27.78 -16.06
CA GLU A 533 4.93 28.73 -16.56
C GLU A 533 6.28 28.05 -16.89
N LEU A 534 6.69 27.07 -16.08
CA LEU A 534 7.91 26.30 -16.31
C LEU A 534 7.76 25.40 -17.55
N ILE A 535 6.64 24.67 -17.67
CA ILE A 535 6.33 23.81 -18.82
C ILE A 535 6.36 24.64 -20.11
N LEU A 536 5.63 25.75 -20.15
CA LEU A 536 5.57 26.64 -21.31
C LEU A 536 6.96 27.19 -21.68
N LEU A 537 7.79 27.53 -20.70
CA LEU A 537 9.16 27.98 -20.95
C LEU A 537 10.00 26.87 -21.59
N CYS A 538 9.95 25.66 -21.04
CA CYS A 538 10.66 24.49 -21.54
C CYS A 538 10.28 24.16 -23.00
N GLU A 539 9.04 24.39 -23.40
CA GLU A 539 8.56 24.12 -24.75
C GLU A 539 9.11 25.07 -25.81
N THR A 540 9.45 26.32 -25.45
CA THR A 540 9.85 27.36 -26.41
C THR A 540 11.04 27.00 -27.30
N LYS A 541 11.86 26.03 -26.89
CA LYS A 541 13.06 25.59 -27.62
C LYS A 541 12.97 24.17 -28.19
N ARG A 542 11.86 23.45 -27.99
CA ARG A 542 11.73 22.04 -28.39
C ARG A 542 11.88 21.83 -29.91
N ASP A 543 11.48 22.78 -30.73
CA ASP A 543 11.57 22.68 -32.20
C ASP A 543 12.94 23.06 -32.77
N ILE A 544 13.72 23.82 -32.01
CA ILE A 544 14.97 24.42 -32.47
C ILE A 544 16.16 23.57 -32.04
N LEU A 545 16.03 22.89 -30.90
CA LEU A 545 17.07 22.03 -30.34
C LEU A 545 16.79 20.56 -30.64
N ASP A 546 17.85 19.75 -30.68
CA ASP A 546 17.75 18.30 -30.60
C ASP A 546 17.45 17.85 -29.16
N ALA A 547 17.13 16.57 -28.93
CA ALA A 547 16.84 16.08 -27.58
C ALA A 547 17.96 16.36 -26.53
N PRO A 548 19.26 16.14 -26.81
CA PRO A 548 20.32 16.52 -25.88
C PRO A 548 20.33 18.02 -25.54
N GLY A 549 20.24 18.89 -26.55
CA GLY A 549 20.18 20.33 -26.38
C GLY A 549 18.95 20.77 -25.61
N TRP A 550 17.79 20.19 -25.91
CA TRP A 550 16.54 20.48 -25.23
C TRP A 550 16.57 20.08 -23.74
N LYS A 551 17.13 18.91 -23.40
CA LYS A 551 17.33 18.52 -21.99
C LYS A 551 18.24 19.48 -21.24
N SER A 552 19.31 19.95 -21.89
CA SER A 552 20.20 20.97 -21.31
C SER A 552 19.44 22.28 -21.07
N TYR A 553 18.64 22.71 -22.06
CA TYR A 553 17.81 23.90 -21.95
C TYR A 553 16.77 23.79 -20.82
N ILE A 554 16.10 22.65 -20.66
CA ILE A 554 15.18 22.39 -19.55
C ILE A 554 15.90 22.59 -18.20
N CYS A 555 17.12 22.07 -18.06
CA CYS A 555 17.92 22.27 -16.85
C CYS A 555 18.18 23.76 -16.57
N THR A 556 18.56 24.53 -17.60
CA THR A 556 18.73 25.98 -17.48
C THR A 556 17.43 26.69 -17.12
N ALA A 557 16.31 26.34 -17.77
CA ALA A 557 15.00 26.93 -17.54
C ALA A 557 14.51 26.74 -16.09
N VAL A 558 14.69 25.54 -15.53
CA VAL A 558 14.39 25.24 -14.12
C VAL A 558 15.19 26.15 -13.20
N ASN A 559 16.51 26.23 -13.39
CA ASN A 559 17.40 27.06 -12.58
C ASN A 559 17.04 28.55 -12.68
N GLU A 560 16.76 29.06 -13.89
CA GLU A 560 16.36 30.46 -14.10
C GLU A 560 15.06 30.80 -13.38
N LYS A 561 14.05 29.91 -13.45
CA LYS A 561 12.77 30.12 -12.77
C LYS A 561 12.95 30.09 -11.25
N MET A 562 13.77 29.18 -10.71
CA MET A 562 14.11 29.14 -9.29
C MET A 562 14.75 30.45 -8.82
N GLN A 563 15.80 30.90 -9.50
CA GLN A 563 16.49 32.16 -9.15
C GLN A 563 15.56 33.37 -9.23
N LYS A 564 14.62 33.40 -10.20
CA LYS A 564 13.63 34.48 -10.32
C LYS A 564 12.66 34.50 -9.12
N MET A 565 12.24 33.33 -8.62
CA MET A 565 11.40 33.23 -7.42
C MET A 565 12.15 33.73 -6.18
N GLU A 566 13.40 33.28 -5.99
CA GLU A 566 14.23 33.67 -4.84
C GLU A 566 14.54 35.17 -4.83
N LYS A 567 14.86 35.77 -5.98
CA LYS A 567 15.12 37.22 -6.09
C LYS A 567 13.90 38.09 -5.78
N ARG A 568 12.69 37.60 -6.05
CA ARG A 568 11.45 38.31 -5.73
C ARG A 568 11.08 38.21 -4.25
N TYR A 569 11.55 37.19 -3.55
CA TYR A 569 11.31 36.99 -2.12
C TYR A 569 12.25 37.82 -1.23
N CYS A 570 13.49 38.09 -1.69
CA CYS A 570 14.45 38.92 -0.96
C CYS A 570 14.22 40.44 -1.09
N LYS A 571 13.17 40.86 -1.81
CA LYS A 571 12.72 42.25 -1.90
C LYS A 571 11.37 42.36 -1.22
#